data_AF-A0A2H9T1I9-F1
#
_entry.id   AF-A0A2H9T1I9-F1
#
_cell.length_a   1.000
_cell.length_b   1.000
_cell.length_c   1.000
_cell.angle_alpha   90.00
_cell.angle_beta   90.00
_cell.angle_gamma   90.00
#
_symmetry.space_group_name_H-M   'P 1'
#
loop_
_entity.id
_entity.type
_entity.pdbx_description
1 polymer ?
#
loop_
_entity_poly.entity_id
_entity_poly.type
_entity_poly.pdbx_seq_one_letter_code
_entity_poly.pdbx_strand_id
1 'polypeptide(L)'
;MPKLLKKSIIIISIIILLALAAGIYFARGKKTPPEFVVAKRGNLIQEVSVTGRVKPAESVDLAFEKGGKVSATYVDVGKQVSAGEILVILESADLFAQLKQAEANIKAEQARLNELKAGTRQEDIDVQKVKVENYK
;
A
#
# COMPACT_ATOMS: atom_id res chain seq x y z
N MET A 1 -86.00 25.99 75.50
CA MET A 1 -85.44 26.66 74.31
C MET A 1 -83.98 27.03 74.57
N PRO A 2 -83.04 26.95 73.59
CA PRO A 2 -82.28 25.76 73.19
C PRO A 2 -80.82 25.77 73.71
N LYS A 3 -80.43 24.78 74.56
CA LYS A 3 -79.02 24.54 74.97
C LYS A 3 -78.24 23.64 73.98
N LEU A 4 -78.87 23.27 72.86
CA LEU A 4 -78.30 22.33 71.87
C LEU A 4 -77.36 23.01 70.85
N LEU A 5 -77.48 24.33 70.65
CA LEU A 5 -76.63 25.07 69.70
C LEU A 5 -75.17 25.18 70.19
N LYS A 6 -74.92 25.30 71.51
CA LYS A 6 -73.54 25.42 72.05
C LYS A 6 -72.70 24.16 71.88
N LYS A 7 -73.30 22.96 71.96
CA LYS A 7 -72.58 21.69 71.74
C LYS A 7 -72.23 21.47 70.26
N SER A 8 -73.14 21.83 69.35
CA SER A 8 -72.86 21.73 67.90
C SER A 8 -71.78 22.71 67.43
N ILE A 9 -71.69 23.90 68.03
CA ILE A 9 -70.62 24.87 67.72
C ILE A 9 -69.24 24.32 68.12
N ILE A 10 -69.13 23.62 69.25
CA ILE A 10 -67.88 22.99 69.70
C ILE A 10 -67.46 21.86 68.74
N ILE A 11 -68.42 21.04 68.29
CA ILE A 11 -68.15 19.95 67.34
C ILE A 11 -67.69 20.50 65.98
N ILE A 12 -68.34 21.55 65.48
CA ILE A 12 -67.95 22.21 64.22
C ILE A 12 -66.57 22.85 64.34
N SER A 13 -66.24 23.48 65.46
CA SER A 13 -64.92 24.06 65.71
C SER A 13 -63.82 22.99 65.71
N ILE A 14 -64.06 21.83 66.33
CA ILE A 14 -63.11 20.70 66.33
C ILE A 14 -62.92 20.14 64.93
N ILE A 15 -64.00 19.97 64.16
CA ILE A 15 -63.94 19.47 62.77
C ILE A 15 -63.16 20.45 61.87
N ILE A 16 -63.40 21.75 62.02
CA ILE A 16 -62.65 22.79 61.29
C ILE A 16 -61.17 22.75 61.67
N LEU A 17 -60.85 22.61 62.96
CA LEU A 17 -59.48 22.55 63.43
C LEU A 17 -58.74 21.30 62.92
N LEU A 18 -59.43 20.15 62.87
CA LEU A 18 -58.92 18.91 62.29
C LEU A 18 -58.73 19.01 60.77
N ALA A 19 -59.68 19.64 60.06
CA ALA A 19 -59.56 19.86 58.62
C ALA A 19 -58.41 20.81 58.27
N LEU A 20 -58.20 21.86 59.08
CA LEU A 20 -57.05 22.76 58.97
C LEU A 20 -55.74 22.02 59.24
N ALA A 21 -55.67 21.21 60.29
CA ALA A 21 -54.47 20.43 60.61
C ALA A 21 -54.14 19.40 59.51
N ALA A 22 -55.15 18.70 58.99
CA ALA A 22 -54.99 17.76 57.88
C ALA A 22 -54.58 18.48 56.58
N GLY A 23 -55.16 19.64 56.28
CA GLY A 23 -54.81 20.46 55.13
C GLY A 23 -53.35 20.94 55.19
N ILE A 24 -52.88 21.37 56.37
CA ILE A 24 -51.49 21.78 56.58
C ILE A 24 -50.53 20.59 56.47
N TYR A 25 -50.93 19.41 56.96
CA TYR A 25 -50.11 18.20 56.89
C TYR A 25 -49.95 17.70 55.44
N PHE A 26 -51.04 17.68 54.66
CA PHE A 26 -50.99 17.29 53.24
C PHE A 26 -50.29 18.33 52.36
N ALA A 27 -50.39 19.63 52.69
CA ALA A 27 -49.65 20.68 52.01
C ALA A 27 -48.14 20.61 52.26
N ARG A 28 -47.70 19.94 53.34
CA ARG A 28 -46.29 19.66 53.65
C ARG A 28 -45.80 18.36 52.98
N GLY A 29 -46.14 18.16 51.71
CA GLY A 29 -45.55 17.10 50.90
C GLY A 29 -44.02 17.19 50.92
N LYS A 30 -43.36 16.06 51.17
CA LYS A 30 -41.89 15.96 51.26
C LYS A 30 -41.28 16.37 49.92
N LYS A 31 -40.70 17.58 49.85
CA LYS A 31 -39.91 18.02 48.71
C LYS A 31 -38.54 17.34 48.81
N THR A 32 -38.35 16.24 48.08
CA THR A 32 -37.03 15.65 47.90
C THR A 32 -36.15 16.65 47.16
N PRO A 33 -35.01 17.09 47.74
CA PRO A 33 -34.11 17.99 47.05
C PRO A 33 -33.57 17.30 45.79
N PRO A 34 -33.55 17.97 44.62
CA PRO A 34 -32.94 17.42 43.43
C PRO A 34 -31.43 17.30 43.63
N GLU A 35 -30.88 16.15 43.25
CA GLU A 35 -29.45 15.88 43.27
C GLU A 35 -28.81 16.49 42.01
N PHE A 36 -27.78 17.31 42.17
CA PHE A 36 -27.09 17.98 41.06
C PHE A 36 -25.68 17.44 40.89
N VAL A 37 -25.26 17.24 39.64
CA VAL A 37 -23.86 16.93 39.29
C VAL A 37 -23.32 18.07 38.41
N VAL A 38 -22.14 18.58 38.77
CA VAL A 38 -21.47 19.64 38.02
C VAL A 38 -20.80 19.03 36.79
N ALA A 39 -21.27 19.39 35.59
CA ALA A 39 -20.65 18.98 34.35
C ALA A 39 -19.26 19.63 34.20
N LYS A 40 -18.24 18.80 34.01
CA LYS A 40 -16.87 19.26 33.72
C LYS A 40 -16.63 19.19 32.22
N ARG A 41 -16.04 20.24 31.65
CA ARG A 41 -15.56 20.21 30.26
C ARG A 41 -14.31 19.34 30.20
N GLY A 42 -14.32 18.37 29.32
CA GLY A 42 -13.18 17.53 28.99
C GLY A 42 -13.17 17.26 27.49
N ASN A 43 -12.02 16.89 26.95
CA ASN A 43 -11.92 16.51 25.55
C ASN A 43 -12.53 15.11 25.38
N LEU A 44 -13.54 15.00 24.53
CA LEU A 44 -14.14 13.73 24.12
C LEU A 44 -13.46 13.31 22.81
N ILE A 45 -12.70 12.22 22.86
CA ILE A 45 -12.10 11.63 21.66
C ILE A 45 -13.08 10.57 21.15
N GLN A 46 -13.67 10.80 19.98
CA GLN A 46 -14.51 9.83 19.30
C GLN A 46 -13.65 9.05 18.32
N GLU A 47 -13.26 7.84 18.70
CA GLU A 47 -12.48 6.94 17.84
C GLU A 47 -13.43 6.09 16.98
N VAL A 48 -13.16 6.03 15.68
CA VAL A 48 -13.89 5.18 14.73
C VAL A 48 -12.91 4.15 14.19
N SER A 49 -13.09 2.89 14.59
CA SER A 49 -12.31 1.78 14.07
C SER A 49 -12.87 1.32 12.72
N VAL A 50 -12.03 1.32 11.69
CA VAL A 50 -12.40 0.90 10.33
C VAL A 50 -11.53 -0.29 9.93
N THR A 51 -12.16 -1.32 9.38
CA THR A 51 -11.45 -2.49 8.84
C THR A 51 -11.19 -2.32 7.35
N GLY A 52 -9.94 -2.51 6.93
CA GLY A 52 -9.54 -2.51 5.53
C GLY A 52 -8.74 -3.76 5.19
N ARG A 53 -8.62 -4.06 3.89
CA ARG A 53 -7.72 -5.12 3.39
C ARG A 53 -6.47 -4.47 2.79
N VAL A 54 -5.31 -4.98 3.17
CA VAL A 54 -4.05 -4.63 2.51
C VAL A 54 -3.95 -5.33 1.16
N LYS A 55 -3.41 -4.64 0.16
CA LYS A 55 -3.11 -5.18 -1.16
C LYS A 55 -1.64 -4.92 -1.48
N PRO A 56 -0.99 -5.79 -2.28
CA PRO A 56 0.34 -5.51 -2.81
C PRO A 56 0.35 -4.17 -3.54
N ALA A 57 1.44 -3.41 -3.39
CA ALA A 57 1.62 -2.16 -4.14
C ALA A 57 1.73 -2.45 -5.65
N GLU A 58 2.47 -3.51 -6.00
CA GLU A 58 2.63 -4.01 -7.36
C GLU A 58 2.61 -5.53 -7.35
N SER A 59 2.03 -6.12 -8.39
CA SER A 59 2.01 -7.57 -8.63
C SER A 59 2.29 -7.79 -10.10
N VAL A 60 3.33 -8.57 -10.41
CA VAL A 60 3.82 -8.77 -11.78
C VAL A 60 4.00 -10.26 -12.03
N ASP A 61 3.46 -10.72 -13.15
CA ASP A 61 3.70 -12.06 -13.66
C ASP A 61 4.92 -12.02 -14.58
N LEU A 62 5.97 -12.75 -14.21
CA LEU A 62 7.22 -12.80 -14.97
C LEU A 62 7.18 -13.95 -15.98
N ALA A 63 7.53 -13.65 -17.23
CA ALA A 63 7.68 -14.64 -18.29
C ALA A 63 8.92 -14.32 -19.14
N PHE A 64 9.45 -15.32 -19.81
CA PHE A 64 10.54 -15.13 -20.78
C PHE A 64 10.01 -14.52 -22.07
N GLU A 65 10.79 -13.64 -22.70
CA GLU A 65 10.45 -13.05 -24.00
C GLU A 65 10.39 -14.08 -25.14
N LYS A 66 11.20 -15.14 -25.03
CA LYS A 66 11.25 -16.25 -25.98
C LYS A 66 11.00 -17.55 -25.25
N GLY A 67 10.26 -18.45 -25.91
CA GLY A 67 10.12 -19.83 -25.45
C GLY A 67 11.46 -20.54 -25.49
N GLY A 68 11.72 -21.42 -24.52
CA GLY A 68 12.95 -22.18 -24.42
C GLY A 68 12.91 -23.17 -23.26
N LYS A 69 13.96 -23.99 -23.15
CA LYS A 69 14.13 -24.94 -22.05
C LYS A 69 14.82 -24.25 -20.87
N VAL A 70 14.34 -24.49 -19.65
CA VAL A 70 15.00 -24.00 -18.43
C VAL A 70 16.31 -24.75 -18.23
N SER A 71 17.40 -24.01 -18.08
CA SER A 71 18.73 -24.53 -17.76
C SER A 71 18.93 -24.64 -16.25
N ALA A 72 18.61 -23.58 -15.51
CA ALA A 72 18.78 -23.53 -14.06
C ALA A 72 17.80 -22.56 -13.39
N THR A 73 17.46 -22.86 -12.13
CA THR A 73 16.66 -22.02 -11.23
C THR A 73 17.50 -21.66 -10.01
N TYR A 74 17.48 -20.40 -9.60
CA TYR A 74 18.35 -19.84 -8.56
C TYR A 74 17.59 -19.36 -7.31
N VAL A 75 16.26 -19.48 -7.30
CA VAL A 75 15.39 -19.00 -6.23
C VAL A 75 14.30 -20.01 -5.90
N ASP A 76 13.93 -20.05 -4.62
CA ASP A 76 12.85 -20.87 -4.10
C ASP A 76 11.59 -20.05 -3.84
N VAL A 77 10.45 -20.73 -3.77
CA VAL A 77 9.15 -20.11 -3.49
C VAL A 77 9.16 -19.44 -2.11
N GLY A 78 8.76 -18.16 -2.06
CA GLY A 78 8.72 -17.37 -0.83
C GLY A 78 10.02 -16.63 -0.51
N LYS A 79 11.09 -16.81 -1.30
CA LYS A 79 12.32 -16.04 -1.16
C LYS A 79 12.10 -14.58 -1.58
N GLN A 80 12.63 -13.64 -0.81
CA GLN A 80 12.73 -12.23 -1.21
C GLN A 80 13.90 -12.05 -2.17
N VAL A 81 13.67 -11.29 -3.25
CA VAL A 81 14.63 -11.06 -4.33
C VAL A 81 14.77 -9.57 -4.60
N SER A 82 15.92 -9.17 -5.12
CA SER A 82 16.19 -7.77 -5.48
C SER A 82 16.07 -7.54 -7.00
N ALA A 83 15.86 -6.29 -7.40
CA ALA A 83 15.86 -5.93 -8.82
C ALA A 83 17.20 -6.27 -9.47
N GLY A 84 17.16 -6.97 -10.60
CA GLY A 84 18.33 -7.46 -11.33
C GLY A 84 18.87 -8.82 -10.86
N GLU A 85 18.29 -9.43 -9.82
CA GLU A 85 18.66 -10.79 -9.40
C GLU A 85 18.20 -11.81 -10.44
N ILE A 86 19.08 -12.75 -10.79
CA ILE A 86 18.78 -13.83 -11.71
C ILE A 86 17.89 -14.85 -10.99
N LEU A 87 16.67 -15.04 -11.47
CA LEU A 87 15.74 -16.02 -10.92
C LEU A 87 15.88 -17.37 -11.63
N VAL A 88 15.90 -17.37 -12.95
CA VAL A 88 15.92 -18.55 -13.81
C VAL A 88 16.67 -18.23 -15.11
N ILE A 89 17.43 -19.19 -15.64
CA ILE A 89 18.15 -19.06 -16.91
C ILE A 89 17.61 -20.08 -17.92
N LEU A 90 17.38 -19.64 -19.16
CA LEU A 90 17.08 -20.52 -20.28
C LEU A 90 18.35 -21.07 -20.94
N GLU A 91 18.26 -22.28 -21.47
CA GLU A 91 19.27 -22.88 -22.32
C GLU A 91 19.41 -22.09 -23.63
N SER A 92 20.63 -21.65 -23.95
CA SER A 92 20.90 -20.66 -25.01
C SER A 92 22.10 -21.02 -25.90
N ALA A 93 22.43 -22.31 -26.00
CA ALA A 93 23.58 -22.79 -26.78
C ALA A 93 23.54 -22.32 -28.24
N ASP A 94 22.38 -22.42 -28.90
CA ASP A 94 22.22 -21.99 -30.30
C ASP A 94 22.39 -20.48 -30.47
N LEU A 95 21.86 -19.68 -29.52
CA LEU A 95 22.03 -18.22 -29.53
C LEU A 95 23.50 -17.84 -29.33
N PHE A 96 24.23 -18.56 -28.48
CA PHE A 96 25.65 -18.35 -28.28
C PHE A 96 26.47 -18.69 -29.53
N ALA A 97 26.13 -19.79 -30.21
CA ALA A 97 26.76 -20.16 -31.48
C ALA A 97 26.50 -19.09 -32.58
N GLN A 98 25.26 -18.60 -32.69
CA GLN A 98 24.91 -17.53 -33.63
C GLN A 98 25.65 -16.22 -33.32
N LEU A 99 25.76 -15.86 -32.04
CA LEU A 99 26.55 -14.70 -31.62
C LEU A 99 28.01 -14.85 -32.05
N LYS A 100 28.62 -16.02 -31.80
CA LYS A 100 30.01 -16.28 -32.19
C LYS A 100 30.22 -16.21 -33.70
N GLN A 101 29.27 -16.72 -34.48
CA GLN A 101 29.31 -16.61 -35.94
C GLN A 101 29.23 -15.14 -36.39
N ALA A 102 28.33 -14.34 -35.79
CA ALA A 102 28.20 -12.93 -36.12
C ALA A 102 29.45 -12.13 -35.76
N GLU A 103 30.04 -12.37 -34.58
CA GLU A 103 31.31 -11.78 -34.16
C GLU A 103 32.46 -12.12 -35.13
N ALA A 104 32.53 -13.36 -35.60
CA ALA A 104 33.54 -13.79 -36.56
C ALA A 104 33.37 -13.08 -37.92
N ASN A 105 32.14 -12.93 -38.39
CA ASN A 105 31.84 -12.21 -39.63
C ASN A 105 32.25 -10.73 -39.52
N ILE A 106 31.96 -10.07 -38.40
CA ILE A 106 32.39 -8.68 -38.16
C ILE A 106 33.92 -8.58 -38.21
N LYS A 107 34.64 -9.51 -37.58
CA LYS A 107 36.11 -9.52 -37.62
C LYS A 107 36.67 -9.69 -39.02
N ALA A 108 36.08 -10.58 -39.81
CA ALA A 108 36.50 -10.82 -41.19
C ALA A 108 36.31 -9.56 -42.06
N GLU A 109 35.15 -8.92 -41.97
CA GLU A 109 34.88 -7.70 -42.71
C GLU A 109 35.73 -6.51 -42.24
N GLN A 110 36.01 -6.42 -40.94
CA GLN A 110 36.92 -5.40 -40.42
C GLN A 110 38.36 -5.61 -40.92
N ALA A 111 38.83 -6.86 -40.99
CA ALA A 111 40.13 -7.19 -41.57
C ALA A 111 40.18 -6.80 -43.05
N ARG A 112 39.13 -7.13 -43.81
CA ARG A 112 38.99 -6.73 -45.21
C ARG A 112 38.99 -5.21 -45.38
N LEU A 113 38.22 -4.49 -44.57
CA LEU A 113 38.21 -3.03 -44.59
C LEU A 113 39.59 -2.44 -44.29
N ASN A 114 40.31 -3.01 -43.33
CA ASN A 114 41.67 -2.57 -42.98
C ASN A 114 42.65 -2.83 -44.12
N GLU A 115 42.55 -3.97 -44.82
CA GLU A 115 43.32 -4.26 -46.03
C GLU A 115 43.03 -3.23 -47.13
N LEU A 116 41.75 -2.94 -47.40
CA LEU A 116 41.37 -1.91 -48.37
C LEU A 116 41.87 -0.51 -47.99
N LYS A 117 41.86 -0.17 -46.69
CA LYS A 117 42.34 1.12 -46.18
C LYS A 117 43.86 1.24 -46.18
N ALA A 118 44.57 0.16 -45.89
CA ALA A 118 46.03 0.11 -45.97
C ALA A 118 46.52 0.32 -47.42
N GLY A 119 45.66 0.03 -48.40
CA GLY A 119 45.97 0.21 -49.82
C GLY A 119 46.90 -0.88 -50.34
N THR A 120 47.39 -0.70 -51.56
CA THR A 120 48.31 -1.65 -52.20
C THR A 120 49.61 -1.71 -51.41
N ARG A 121 50.05 -2.93 -51.06
CA ARG A 121 51.31 -3.13 -50.35
C ARG A 121 52.46 -2.57 -51.19
N GLN A 122 53.45 -1.96 -50.54
CA GLN A 122 54.58 -1.35 -51.25
C GLN A 122 55.34 -2.37 -52.11
N GLU A 123 55.36 -3.64 -51.67
CA GLU A 123 55.96 -4.74 -52.42
C GLU A 123 55.23 -4.99 -53.76
N ASP A 124 53.90 -4.88 -53.79
CA ASP A 124 53.12 -5.03 -55.02
C ASP A 124 53.33 -3.86 -55.98
N ILE A 125 53.52 -2.65 -55.44
CA ILE A 125 53.86 -1.45 -56.23
C ILE A 125 55.24 -1.61 -56.87
N ASP A 126 56.22 -2.09 -56.11
CA ASP A 126 57.59 -2.26 -56.59
C ASP A 126 57.69 -3.39 -57.63
N VAL A 127 56.97 -4.50 -57.45
CA VAL A 127 56.85 -5.55 -58.48
C VAL A 127 56.19 -5.01 -59.76
N GLN A 128 55.15 -4.18 -59.65
CA GLN A 128 54.52 -3.58 -60.82
C GLN A 128 55.44 -2.56 -61.52
N LYS A 129 56.24 -1.78 -60.79
CA LYS A 129 57.24 -0.88 -61.37
C LYS A 129 58.31 -1.66 -62.16
N VAL A 130 58.86 -2.74 -61.58
CA VAL A 130 59.87 -3.58 -62.24
C VAL A 130 59.31 -4.20 -63.53
N LYS A 131 58.02 -4.59 -63.55
CA LYS A 131 57.37 -5.06 -64.77
C LYS A 131 57.30 -3.98 -65.86
N VAL A 132 56.96 -2.74 -65.53
CA VAL A 132 56.89 -1.65 -66.52
C VAL A 132 58.29 -1.29 -67.05
N GLU A 133 59.30 -1.33 -66.18
CA GLU A 133 60.68 -1.00 -66.54
C GLU A 133 61.29 -2.02 -67.50
N ASN A 134 61.01 -3.31 -67.34
CA ASN A 134 61.43 -4.37 -68.26
C ASN A 134 60.72 -4.35 -69.63
N TYR A 135 59.65 -3.57 -69.79
CA TYR A 135 58.92 -3.42 -71.06
C TYR A 135 59.36 -2.20 -71.89
N LYS A 136 60.34 -1.42 -71.41
CA LYS A 136 61.04 -0.37 -72.17
C LYS A 136 62.36 -0.89 -72.72
#